data_AF-E6TVV7-F1
#
_entry.id   AF-E6TVV7-F1
#
_cell.length_a   1.000
_cell.length_b   1.000
_cell.length_c   1.000
_cell.angle_alpha   90.00
_cell.angle_beta   90.00
_cell.angle_gamma   90.00
#
_symmetry.space_group_name_H-M   'P 1'
#
loop_
_entity.id
_entity.type
_entity.pdbx_description
1 polymer ?
#
loop_
_entity_poly.entity_id
_entity_poly.type
_entity_poly.pdbx_seq_one_letter_code
_entity_poly.pdbx_strand_id
1 'polypeptide(L)'
;MYKNNFSSYLKTGVLAAVIIAVIANVLFIVSSLLFGHEIGFIGQDRDTLYIVFITFATVMALLIGTVLFYFLQKYTKNPVVWFGIIVLLGFLYNTYMAEVDLDRDFKATAHLIHVIVSGLAIYLVPKLSKK
;
A
#
# COMPACT_ATOMS: atom_id res chain seq x y z
N MET A 1 6.62 6.52 22.50
CA MET A 1 5.52 7.49 22.36
C MET A 1 5.55 8.04 20.93
N TYR A 2 4.41 8.20 20.26
CA TYR A 2 4.37 8.69 18.87
C TYR A 2 4.19 10.22 18.82
N LYS A 3 4.34 10.84 17.64
CA LYS A 3 4.19 12.29 17.47
C LYS A 3 2.72 12.70 17.67
N ASN A 4 2.44 13.84 18.30
CA ASN A 4 1.04 14.29 18.50
C ASN A 4 0.54 15.26 17.42
N ASN A 5 1.43 15.74 16.55
CA ASN A 5 1.10 16.74 15.54
C ASN A 5 0.67 16.06 14.23
N PHE A 6 -0.57 16.34 13.80
CA PHE A 6 -1.14 15.81 12.56
C PHE A 6 -0.28 16.10 11.32
N SER A 7 0.26 17.32 11.22
CA SER A 7 1.18 17.70 10.12
C SER A 7 2.41 16.78 10.06
N SER A 8 2.94 16.34 11.20
CA SER A 8 4.06 15.40 11.20
C SER A 8 3.65 14.02 10.70
N TYR A 9 2.42 13.58 10.95
CA TYR A 9 1.88 12.33 10.43
C TYR A 9 1.72 12.40 8.92
N LEU A 10 1.18 13.49 8.39
CA LEU A 10 1.09 13.69 6.94
C LEU A 10 2.46 13.62 6.26
N LYS A 11 3.48 14.30 6.82
CA LYS A 11 4.86 14.22 6.29
C LYS A 11 5.41 12.80 6.30
N THR A 12 5.19 12.08 7.41
CA THR A 12 5.56 10.67 7.54
C THR A 12 4.82 9.80 6.52
N GLY A 13 3.53 10.03 6.33
CA GLY A 13 2.69 9.29 5.38
C GLY A 13 3.11 9.52 3.94
N VAL A 14 3.45 10.76 3.55
CA VAL A 14 4.01 11.07 2.23
C VAL A 14 5.35 10.35 2.03
N LEU A 15 6.25 10.39 3.02
CA LEU A 15 7.53 9.70 2.92
C LEU A 15 7.36 8.17 2.78
N ALA A 16 6.49 7.57 3.59
CA ALA A 16 6.17 6.15 3.50
C ALA A 16 5.54 5.80 2.15
N ALA A 17 4.59 6.61 1.68
CA ALA A 17 3.94 6.47 0.38
C ALA A 17 4.96 6.49 -0.76
N VAL A 18 5.91 7.42 -0.78
CA VAL A 18 6.95 7.50 -1.81
C VAL A 18 7.81 6.25 -1.81
N ILE A 19 8.32 5.83 -0.64
CA ILE A 19 9.18 4.65 -0.52
C ILE A 19 8.43 3.40 -1.00
N ILE A 20 7.20 3.20 -0.53
CA ILE A 20 6.42 2.00 -0.85
C ILE A 20 5.95 2.02 -2.30
N ALA A 21 5.60 3.18 -2.87
CA ALA A 21 5.24 3.29 -4.28
C ALA A 21 6.42 2.97 -5.21
N VAL A 22 7.64 3.41 -4.87
CA VAL A 22 8.85 3.02 -5.61
C VAL A 22 9.03 1.51 -5.56
N ILE A 23 8.94 0.90 -4.37
CA ILE A 23 9.08 -0.55 -4.21
C ILE A 23 7.99 -1.29 -4.99
N ALA A 24 6.73 -0.84 -4.92
CA ALA A 24 5.61 -1.47 -5.62
C ALA A 24 5.81 -1.47 -7.14
N ASN A 25 6.28 -0.35 -7.72
CA ASN A 25 6.58 -0.28 -9.15
C ASN A 25 7.79 -1.12 -9.55
N VAL A 26 8.83 -1.17 -8.72
CA VAL A 26 9.98 -2.06 -8.96
C VAL A 26 9.52 -3.52 -8.93
N LEU A 27 8.68 -3.91 -7.98
CA LEU A 27 8.10 -5.26 -7.92
C LEU A 27 7.25 -5.53 -9.16
N PHE A 28 6.41 -4.59 -9.58
CA PHE A 28 5.63 -4.73 -10.81
C PHE A 28 6.53 -5.00 -12.01
N ILE A 29 7.58 -4.19 -12.23
CA ILE A 29 8.52 -4.36 -13.35
C ILE A 29 9.20 -5.73 -13.27
N VAL A 30 9.74 -6.10 -12.10
CA VAL A 30 10.42 -7.39 -11.92
C VAL A 30 9.48 -8.56 -12.15
N SER A 31 8.26 -8.52 -11.61
CA SER A 31 7.26 -9.55 -11.81
C SER A 31 6.78 -9.63 -13.25
N SER A 32 6.65 -8.50 -13.96
CA SER A 32 6.32 -8.48 -15.39
C SER A 32 7.37 -9.21 -16.21
N LEU A 33 8.65 -8.96 -15.92
CA LEU A 33 9.76 -9.66 -16.57
C LEU A 33 9.80 -11.17 -16.24
N LEU A 34 9.41 -11.56 -15.02
CA LEU A 34 9.41 -12.97 -14.59
C LEU A 34 8.21 -13.76 -15.13
N PHE A 35 7.03 -13.14 -15.20
CA PHE A 35 5.79 -13.80 -15.62
C PHE A 35 5.44 -13.57 -17.10
N GLY A 36 6.14 -12.67 -17.79
CA GLY A 36 6.03 -12.46 -19.22
C GLY A 36 4.83 -11.62 -19.67
N HIS A 37 4.28 -10.77 -18.79
CA HIS A 37 3.19 -9.85 -19.14
C HIS A 37 3.71 -8.44 -19.48
N GLU A 38 2.88 -7.65 -20.16
CA GLU A 38 3.26 -6.34 -20.68
C GLU A 38 3.41 -5.28 -19.57
N ILE A 39 4.47 -4.48 -19.67
CA ILE A 39 4.71 -3.35 -18.76
C ILE A 39 3.94 -2.12 -19.27
N GLY A 40 2.72 -1.96 -18.76
CA GLY A 40 1.91 -0.76 -19.00
C GLY A 40 2.36 0.44 -18.15
N PHE A 41 2.60 1.60 -18.80
CA PHE A 41 2.89 2.84 -18.08
C PHE A 41 1.61 3.59 -17.65
N ILE A 42 0.73 3.84 -18.61
CA ILE A 42 -0.56 4.55 -18.46
C ILE A 42 -1.60 3.78 -19.28
N GLY A 43 -2.80 3.63 -18.73
CA GLY A 43 -3.95 3.10 -19.44
C GLY A 43 -5.21 3.17 -18.59
N GLN A 44 -6.30 2.63 -19.12
CA GLN A 44 -7.63 2.69 -18.51
C GLN A 44 -8.30 1.31 -18.42
N ASP A 45 -7.66 0.26 -18.94
CA ASP A 45 -8.21 -1.09 -18.88
C ASP A 45 -8.21 -1.58 -17.44
N ARG A 46 -9.40 -1.96 -16.95
CA ARG A 46 -9.61 -2.28 -15.54
C ARG A 46 -8.91 -3.58 -15.11
N ASP A 47 -8.67 -4.46 -16.06
CA ASP A 47 -8.09 -5.80 -15.87
C ASP A 47 -6.55 -5.81 -15.90
N THR A 48 -5.94 -4.66 -16.21
CA THR A 48 -4.50 -4.50 -16.43
C THR A 48 -3.86 -3.64 -15.34
N LEU A 49 -2.58 -3.91 -15.04
CA LEU A 49 -1.80 -3.12 -14.09
C LEU A 49 -0.94 -2.07 -14.83
N TYR A 50 -1.02 -0.83 -14.36
CA TYR A 50 -0.22 0.28 -14.89
C TYR A 50 0.62 0.95 -13.80
N ILE A 51 1.86 1.31 -14.12
CA ILE A 51 2.81 1.98 -13.20
C ILE A 51 2.18 3.22 -12.55
N VAL A 52 1.52 4.07 -13.33
CA VAL A 52 0.89 5.30 -12.80
C VAL A 52 -0.26 4.97 -11.86
N PHE A 53 -1.07 3.96 -12.18
CA PHE A 53 -2.19 3.55 -11.33
C PHE A 53 -1.72 2.91 -10.03
N ILE A 54 -0.72 2.01 -10.09
CA ILE A 54 -0.08 1.40 -8.91
C ILE A 54 0.46 2.50 -7.98
N THR A 55 1.15 3.48 -8.56
CA THR A 55 1.68 4.64 -7.82
C THR A 55 0.56 5.39 -7.11
N PHE A 56 -0.47 5.79 -7.86
CA PHE A 56 -1.60 6.55 -7.33
C PHE A 56 -2.33 5.79 -6.22
N ALA A 57 -2.70 4.54 -6.46
CA ALA A 57 -3.39 3.70 -5.49
C ALA A 57 -2.56 3.48 -4.23
N THR A 58 -1.25 3.24 -4.37
CA THR A 58 -0.33 3.06 -3.23
C THR A 58 -0.23 4.35 -2.41
N VAL A 59 0.00 5.49 -3.06
CA VAL A 59 0.10 6.78 -2.36
C VAL A 59 -1.20 7.08 -1.61
N MET A 60 -2.35 6.85 -2.25
CA MET A 60 -3.64 7.14 -1.62
C MET A 60 -3.94 6.22 -0.45
N ALA A 61 -3.71 4.92 -0.59
CA ALA A 61 -3.87 3.95 0.48
C ALA A 61 -2.98 4.30 1.69
N LEU A 62 -1.72 4.70 1.46
CA LEU A 62 -0.79 5.04 2.54
C LEU A 62 -1.15 6.35 3.24
N LEU A 63 -1.66 7.36 2.51
CA LEU A 63 -2.13 8.60 3.12
C LEU A 63 -3.36 8.35 4.00
N ILE A 64 -4.35 7.59 3.51
CA ILE A 64 -5.52 7.18 4.29
C ILE A 64 -5.08 6.37 5.51
N GLY A 65 -4.20 5.38 5.32
CA GLY A 65 -3.68 4.55 6.40
C GLY A 65 -2.96 5.37 7.47
N THR A 66 -2.20 6.38 7.08
CA THR A 66 -1.49 7.26 8.03
C THR A 66 -2.46 8.14 8.82
N VAL A 67 -3.53 8.63 8.19
CA VAL A 67 -4.61 9.37 8.87
C VAL A 67 -5.33 8.45 9.87
N LEU A 68 -5.65 7.22 9.48
CA LEU A 68 -6.24 6.22 10.38
C LEU A 68 -5.30 5.91 11.56
N PHE A 69 -4.01 5.74 11.31
CA PHE A 69 -3.02 5.50 12.36
C PHE A 69 -2.91 6.68 13.34
N TYR A 70 -3.03 7.92 12.85
CA TYR A 70 -3.11 9.11 13.69
C TYR A 70 -4.31 9.06 14.65
N PHE A 71 -5.49 8.66 14.18
CA PHE A 71 -6.66 8.54 15.04
C PHE A 71 -6.53 7.37 16.03
N LEU A 72 -6.04 6.22 15.58
CA LEU A 72 -5.81 5.06 16.44
C LEU A 72 -4.86 5.36 17.58
N GLN A 73 -3.76 6.09 17.35
CA GLN A 73 -2.83 6.44 18.43
C GLN A 73 -3.46 7.38 19.47
N LYS A 74 -4.45 8.18 19.07
CA LYS A 74 -5.11 9.15 19.94
C LYS A 74 -6.19 8.49 20.79
N TYR A 75 -6.90 7.51 20.24
CA TYR A 75 -8.08 6.91 20.86
C TYR A 75 -7.88 5.49 21.38
N THR A 76 -6.70 4.88 21.20
CA THR A 76 -6.48 3.47 21.55
C THR A 76 -5.14 3.24 22.25
N LYS A 77 -5.11 2.28 23.19
CA LYS A 77 -3.89 1.87 23.91
C LYS A 77 -2.89 1.10 23.04
N ASN A 78 -3.38 0.35 22.05
CA ASN A 78 -2.59 -0.51 21.16
C ASN A 78 -2.74 -0.14 19.67
N PRO A 79 -2.33 1.07 19.25
CA PRO A 79 -2.63 1.58 17.91
C PRO A 79 -2.01 0.75 16.77
N VAL A 80 -0.84 0.15 17.00
CA VAL A 80 -0.15 -0.67 15.99
C VAL A 80 -0.92 -1.95 15.69
N VAL A 81 -1.48 -2.59 16.71
CA VAL A 81 -2.25 -3.83 16.54
C VAL A 81 -3.51 -3.55 15.74
N TRP A 82 -4.27 -2.53 16.11
CA TRP A 82 -5.48 -2.14 15.38
C TRP A 82 -5.21 -1.68 13.96
N PHE A 83 -4.10 -0.95 13.75
CA PHE A 83 -3.69 -0.59 12.41
C PHE A 83 -3.33 -1.82 11.57
N GLY A 84 -2.61 -2.78 12.15
CA GLY A 84 -2.32 -4.06 11.52
C GLY A 84 -3.59 -4.82 11.11
N ILE A 85 -4.60 -4.86 11.98
CA ILE A 85 -5.90 -5.48 11.68
C ILE A 85 -6.58 -4.77 10.50
N ILE A 86 -6.64 -3.44 10.50
CA ILE A 86 -7.26 -2.67 9.41
C ILE A 86 -6.52 -2.91 8.08
N VAL A 87 -5.19 -2.86 8.09
CA VAL A 87 -4.39 -3.14 6.89
C VAL A 87 -4.61 -4.57 6.41
N LEU A 88 -4.69 -5.55 7.32
CA LEU A 88 -4.97 -6.94 6.97
C LEU A 88 -6.36 -7.12 6.33
N LEU A 89 -7.38 -6.45 6.88
CA LEU A 89 -8.72 -6.46 6.28
C LEU A 89 -8.72 -5.80 4.89
N GLY A 90 -8.03 -4.67 4.73
CA GLY A 90 -7.86 -4.02 3.44
C GLY A 90 -7.12 -4.91 2.42
N PHE A 91 -6.07 -5.61 2.86
CA PHE A 91 -5.34 -6.58 2.07
C PHE A 91 -6.24 -7.72 1.59
N LEU A 92 -7.02 -8.34 2.49
CA LEU A 92 -7.91 -9.44 2.15
C LEU A 92 -8.99 -9.00 1.16
N TYR A 93 -9.60 -7.83 1.39
CA TYR A 93 -10.60 -7.28 0.49
C TYR A 93 -10.00 -6.98 -0.90
N ASN A 94 -8.84 -6.34 -0.96
CA ASN A 94 -8.20 -6.01 -2.23
C ASN A 94 -7.75 -7.26 -2.99
N THR A 95 -7.20 -8.27 -2.30
CA THR A 95 -6.86 -9.57 -2.88
C THR A 95 -8.09 -10.24 -3.49
N TYR A 96 -9.23 -10.23 -2.79
CA TYR A 96 -10.48 -10.75 -3.33
C TYR A 96 -10.93 -9.99 -4.59
N MET A 97 -10.89 -8.66 -4.57
CA MET A 97 -11.27 -7.85 -5.73
C MET A 97 -10.32 -8.07 -6.92
N ALA A 98 -9.02 -8.18 -6.68
CA ALA A 98 -8.01 -8.46 -7.70
C ALA A 98 -8.27 -9.81 -8.39
N GLU A 99 -8.72 -10.82 -7.65
CA GLU A 99 -9.06 -12.13 -8.21
C GLU A 99 -10.29 -12.07 -9.15
N VAL A 100 -11.20 -11.13 -8.92
CA VAL A 100 -12.41 -10.94 -9.73
C VAL A 100 -12.17 -10.03 -10.93
N ASP A 101 -11.38 -8.97 -10.75
CA ASP A 101 -11.29 -7.87 -11.70
C ASP A 101 -10.07 -7.93 -12.65
N LEU A 102 -8.97 -8.59 -12.25
CA LEU A 102 -7.74 -8.62 -13.06
C LEU A 102 -7.69 -9.80 -14.02
N ASP A 103 -7.05 -9.58 -15.15
CA ASP A 103 -6.68 -10.66 -16.06
C ASP A 103 -5.73 -11.64 -15.34
N ARG A 104 -5.84 -12.91 -15.71
CA ARG A 104 -5.13 -14.03 -15.08
C ARG A 104 -3.62 -13.77 -14.95
N ASP A 105 -3.02 -13.13 -15.94
CA ASP A 105 -1.58 -12.91 -16.00
C ASP A 105 -1.10 -11.86 -14.98
N PHE A 106 -1.98 -10.94 -14.58
CA PHE A 106 -1.66 -9.89 -13.60
C PHE A 106 -1.95 -10.30 -12.15
N LYS A 107 -2.79 -11.31 -11.89
CA LYS A 107 -3.23 -11.72 -10.54
C LYS A 107 -2.07 -12.05 -9.61
N ALA A 108 -1.13 -12.89 -10.05
CA ALA A 108 0.03 -13.28 -9.25
C ALA A 108 0.89 -12.07 -8.87
N THR A 109 1.06 -11.14 -9.81
CA THR A 109 1.80 -9.89 -9.60
C THR A 109 1.09 -8.99 -8.60
N ALA A 110 -0.23 -8.81 -8.75
CA ALA A 110 -1.05 -8.03 -7.83
C ALA A 110 -0.98 -8.58 -6.40
N HIS A 111 -1.14 -9.89 -6.22
CA HIS A 111 -1.04 -10.53 -4.90
C HIS A 111 0.32 -10.31 -4.25
N LEU A 112 1.41 -10.49 -5.01
CA LEU A 112 2.77 -10.25 -4.52
C LEU A 112 2.95 -8.80 -4.07
N ILE A 113 2.53 -7.84 -4.90
CA ILE A 113 2.59 -6.41 -4.58
C ILE A 113 1.77 -6.13 -3.30
N HIS A 114 0.54 -6.61 -3.21
CA HIS A 114 -0.32 -6.37 -2.05
C HIS A 114 0.24 -6.91 -0.75
N VAL A 115 0.85 -8.11 -0.75
CA VAL A 115 1.49 -8.68 0.44
C VAL A 115 2.65 -7.78 0.90
N ILE A 116 3.54 -7.41 -0.02
CA ILE A 116 4.73 -6.61 0.32
C ILE A 116 4.33 -5.19 0.76
N VAL A 117 3.44 -4.53 0.01
CA VAL A 117 2.94 -3.18 0.34
C VAL A 117 2.26 -3.17 1.70
N SER A 118 1.43 -4.16 2.01
CA SER A 118 0.73 -4.24 3.30
C SER A 118 1.70 -4.46 4.46
N GLY A 119 2.66 -5.39 4.30
CA GLY A 119 3.70 -5.63 5.30
C GLY A 119 4.57 -4.38 5.56
N LEU A 120 4.98 -3.70 4.49
CA LEU A 120 5.73 -2.45 4.58
C LEU A 120 4.92 -1.33 5.21
N ALA A 121 3.61 -1.21 4.92
CA ALA A 121 2.75 -0.22 5.53
C ALA A 121 2.66 -0.43 7.05
N ILE A 122 2.42 -1.66 7.50
CA ILE A 122 2.36 -2.03 8.93
C ILE A 122 3.67 -1.71 9.65
N TYR A 123 4.81 -1.83 8.95
CA TYR A 123 6.11 -1.55 9.53
C TYR A 123 6.48 -0.05 9.50
N LEU A 124 6.46 0.56 8.31
CA LEU A 124 6.98 1.91 8.07
C LEU A 124 6.11 3.00 8.68
N VAL A 125 4.79 2.90 8.60
CA VAL A 125 3.89 3.95 9.11
C VAL A 125 4.09 4.15 10.62
N PRO A 126 4.06 3.09 11.46
CA PRO A 126 4.39 3.25 12.88
C PRO A 126 5.85 3.65 13.10
N LYS A 127 6.82 3.03 12.41
CA LYS A 127 8.25 3.28 12.63
C LYS A 127 8.63 4.73 12.39
N LEU A 128 8.18 5.31 11.28
CA LEU A 128 8.47 6.71 10.90
C LEU A 128 7.65 7.74 11.71
N SER A 129 6.58 7.29 12.39
CA SER A 129 5.75 8.13 13.25
C SER A 129 6.21 8.14 14.72
N LYS A 130 7.17 7.28 15.10
CA LYS A 130 7.78 7.31 16.43
C LYS A 130 8.54 8.63 16.62
N LYS A 131 8.52 9.13 17.87
CA LYS A 131 9.30 10.32 18.27
C LYS A 131 10.79 10.04 18.15
#